data_AF-A0A0C1R540-F1
#
_entry.id   AF-A0A0C1R540-F1
#
_cell.length_a   1.000
_cell.length_b   1.000
_cell.length_c   1.000
_cell.angle_alpha   90.00
_cell.angle_beta   90.00
_cell.angle_gamma   90.00
#
_symmetry.space_group_name_H-M   'P 1'
#
loop_
_entity.id
_entity.type
_entity.pdbx_description
1 polymer ?
#
loop_
_entity_poly.entity_id
_entity_poly.type
_entity_poly.pdbx_seq_one_letter_code
_entity_poly.pdbx_strand_id
1 'polypeptide(L)'
;MLAKKDHRDIFKILLRPGDRLFLVPVPEAITARPHELAKIAWEVCPELSDCNTYPDLSLALEETFASSKGNLVILCGSLYLIGYFLKFANGY
;
A
#
# COMPACT_ATOMS: atom_id res chain seq x y z
N MET A 1 -3.75 -5.17 0.85
CA MET A 1 -3.43 -6.60 0.51
C MET A 1 -4.64 -7.49 0.81
N LEU A 2 -4.79 -8.65 0.14
CA LEU A 2 -5.88 -9.59 0.43
C LEU A 2 -5.75 -10.18 1.85
N ALA A 3 -6.87 -10.46 2.53
CA ALA A 3 -6.89 -10.88 3.94
C ALA A 3 -6.15 -12.20 4.22
N LYS A 4 -6.13 -13.13 3.26
CA LYS A 4 -5.54 -14.47 3.44
C LYS A 4 -4.04 -14.57 3.12
N LYS A 5 -3.39 -13.46 2.77
CA LYS A 5 -1.95 -13.46 2.44
C LYS A 5 -1.09 -13.48 3.70
N ASP A 6 0.14 -13.97 3.58
CA ASP A 6 1.15 -13.81 4.61
C ASP A 6 1.69 -12.37 4.60
N HIS A 7 1.02 -11.47 5.32
CA HIS A 7 1.35 -10.05 5.33
C HIS A 7 2.73 -9.78 5.91
N ARG A 8 3.15 -10.56 6.90
CA ARG A 8 4.42 -10.34 7.61
C ARG A 8 5.60 -10.65 6.70
N ASP A 9 5.60 -11.81 6.07
CA ASP A 9 6.71 -12.19 5.19
C ASP A 9 6.72 -11.36 3.90
N ILE A 10 5.56 -10.96 3.37
CA ILE A 10 5.50 -9.99 2.27
C ILE A 10 6.16 -8.66 2.68
N PHE A 11 5.83 -8.12 3.85
CA PHE A 11 6.44 -6.87 4.32
C PHE A 11 7.94 -7.00 4.56
N LYS A 12 8.44 -8.13 5.08
CA LYS A 12 9.89 -8.35 5.24
C LYS A 12 10.65 -8.29 3.92
N ILE A 13 10.02 -8.74 2.84
CA ILE A 13 10.62 -8.73 1.50
C ILE A 13 10.56 -7.34 0.86
N LEU A 14 9.45 -6.63 1.06
CA LEU A 14 9.17 -5.37 0.37
C LEU A 14 9.75 -4.14 1.07
N LEU A 15 9.64 -4.07 2.39
CA LEU A 15 9.93 -2.86 3.16
C LEU A 15 11.42 -2.73 3.45
N ARG A 16 11.94 -1.51 3.31
CA ARG A 16 13.30 -1.13 3.66
C ARG A 16 13.28 0.04 4.66
N PRO A 17 14.36 0.21 5.45
CA PRO A 17 14.50 1.40 6.30
C PRO A 17 14.37 2.68 5.50
N GLY A 18 13.64 3.66 6.04
CA GLY A 18 13.39 4.94 5.38
C GLY A 18 12.24 4.93 4.36
N ASP A 19 11.63 3.77 4.06
CA ASP A 19 10.48 3.72 3.18
C ASP A 19 9.26 4.44 3.81
N ARG A 20 8.38 4.94 2.95
CA ARG A 20 7.05 5.44 3.33
C ARG A 20 6.01 4.48 2.80
N LEU A 21 5.15 3.99 3.68
CA LEU A 21 4.14 2.99 3.35
C LEU A 21 2.73 3.61 3.33
N PHE A 22 2.02 3.42 2.22
CA PHE A 22 0.66 3.91 2.04
C PHE A 22 -0.27 2.70 1.85
N LEU A 23 -1.19 2.49 2.79
CA LEU A 23 -2.05 1.31 2.86
C LEU A 23 -3.49 1.67 2.49
N VAL A 24 -4.05 0.91 1.54
CA VAL A 24 -5.42 1.06 1.06
C VAL A 24 -6.18 -0.26 1.12
N PRO A 25 -7.51 -0.25 1.29
CA PRO A 25 -8.33 -1.43 1.05
C PRO A 25 -8.23 -1.84 -0.43
N VAL A 26 -8.24 -3.15 -0.69
CA VAL A 26 -8.33 -3.69 -2.05
C VAL A 26 -9.79 -3.65 -2.48
N PRO A 27 -10.14 -2.95 -3.58
CA PRO A 27 -11.51 -2.91 -4.08
C PRO A 27 -12.03 -4.31 -4.45
N GLU A 28 -13.34 -4.53 -4.28
CA GLU A 28 -14.07 -5.70 -4.81
C GLU A 28 -13.58 -7.09 -4.31
N ALA A 29 -12.74 -7.12 -3.26
CA ALA A 29 -12.19 -8.36 -2.70
C ALA A 29 -12.16 -8.35 -1.16
N ILE A 30 -11.98 -9.53 -0.56
CA ILE A 30 -11.77 -9.64 0.89
C ILE A 30 -10.40 -9.06 1.24
N THR A 31 -10.41 -7.80 1.67
CA THR A 31 -9.19 -7.05 2.01
C THR A 31 -8.80 -7.24 3.47
N ALA A 32 -7.49 -7.28 3.75
CA ALA A 32 -7.01 -7.06 5.10
C ALA A 32 -7.32 -5.62 5.53
N ARG A 33 -7.62 -5.42 6.81
CA ARG A 33 -7.87 -4.09 7.37
C ARG A 33 -6.57 -3.27 7.33
N PRO A 34 -6.54 -2.09 6.68
CA PRO A 34 -5.31 -1.29 6.56
C PRO A 34 -4.63 -0.99 7.90
N HIS A 35 -5.40 -0.73 8.96
CA HIS A 35 -4.83 -0.49 10.30
C HIS A 35 -4.11 -1.70 10.89
N GLU A 36 -4.59 -2.92 10.63
CA GLU A 36 -3.89 -4.13 11.08
C GLU A 36 -2.62 -4.35 10.27
N LEU A 37 -2.66 -4.06 8.96
CA LEU A 37 -1.46 -4.07 8.13
C LEU A 37 -0.41 -3.05 8.60
N ALA A 38 -0.84 -1.86 9.02
CA ALA A 38 0.06 -0.81 9.52
C ALA A 38 0.79 -1.27 10.79
N LYS A 39 0.09 -1.94 11.72
CA LYS A 39 0.72 -2.54 12.91
C LYS A 39 1.80 -3.54 12.52
N ILE A 40 1.47 -4.47 11.62
CA ILE A 40 2.43 -5.49 11.15
C ILE A 40 3.63 -4.83 10.46
N ALA A 41 3.40 -3.78 9.67
CA ALA A 41 4.48 -3.06 8.98
C ALA A 41 5.46 -2.42 9.97
N TRP A 42 4.96 -1.75 11.01
CA TRP A 42 5.80 -1.17 12.07
C TRP A 42 6.56 -2.23 12.88
N GLU A 43 5.94 -3.39 13.12
CA GLU A 43 6.64 -4.50 13.79
C GLU A 43 7.75 -5.11 12.92
N VAL A 44 7.56 -5.15 11.59
CA VAL A 44 8.49 -5.75 10.64
C VAL A 44 9.63 -4.79 10.27
N CYS A 45 9.32 -3.52 10.08
CA CYS A 45 10.27 -2.47 9.74
C CYS A 45 10.00 -1.24 10.63
N PRO A 46 10.57 -1.19 11.85
CA PRO A 46 10.39 -0.04 12.75
C PRO A 46 11.00 1.26 12.22
N GLU A 47 11.91 1.17 11.24
CA GLU A 47 12.64 2.30 10.65
C GLU A 47 11.92 2.92 9.43
N LEU A 48 10.64 2.59 9.23
CA LEU A 48 9.82 3.30 8.25
C LEU A 48 9.80 4.79 8.58
N SER A 49 9.94 5.63 7.56
CA SER A 49 9.79 7.08 7.73
C SER A 49 8.32 7.46 7.95
N ASP A 50 7.40 6.71 7.36
CA ASP A 50 5.98 6.94 7.50
C ASP A 50 5.15 5.68 7.18
N CYS A 51 3.97 5.55 7.77
CA CYS A 51 3.04 4.48 7.49
C CYS A 51 1.59 4.94 7.68
N ASN A 52 0.93 5.33 6.59
CA ASN A 52 -0.42 5.89 6.59
C ASN A 52 -1.44 4.94 5.97
N THR A 53 -2.69 5.09 6.41
CA THR A 53 -3.84 4.37 5.86
C THR A 53 -4.81 5.32 5.19
N TYR A 54 -5.30 4.96 4.01
CA TYR A 54 -6.25 5.76 3.25
C TYR A 54 -7.50 4.95 2.92
N PRO A 55 -8.67 5.60 2.78
CA PRO A 55 -9.93 4.90 2.54
C PRO A 55 -10.03 4.34 1.11
N ASP A 56 -9.30 4.91 0.15
CA ASP A 56 -9.28 4.45 -1.24
C ASP A 56 -7.92 4.74 -1.91
N LEU A 57 -7.74 4.17 -3.11
CA LEU A 57 -6.52 4.28 -3.88
C LEU A 57 -6.28 5.70 -4.42
N SER A 58 -7.33 6.45 -4.77
CA SER A 58 -7.18 7.79 -5.36
C SER A 58 -6.51 8.73 -4.38
N LEU A 59 -7.05 8.79 -3.15
CA LEU A 59 -6.51 9.65 -2.09
C LEU A 59 -5.08 9.27 -1.70
N ALA A 60 -4.77 7.97 -1.66
CA ALA A 60 -3.40 7.51 -1.40
C ALA A 60 -2.42 7.94 -2.50
N LEU A 61 -2.81 7.85 -3.77
CA LEU A 61 -1.98 8.25 -4.89
C LEU A 61 -1.79 9.77 -4.92
N GLU A 62 -2.85 10.55 -4.73
CA GLU A 62 -2.78 12.02 -4.65
C GLU A 62 -1.77 12.46 -3.58
N GLU A 63 -1.88 11.93 -2.36
CA GLU A 63 -0.96 12.25 -1.27
C GLU A 63 0.47 11.75 -1.56
N THR A 64 0.60 10.55 -2.12
CA THR A 64 1.91 9.99 -2.49
C THR A 64 2.61 10.88 -3.51
N PHE A 65 1.94 11.33 -4.56
CA PHE A 65 2.54 12.18 -5.60
C PHE A 65 2.73 13.63 -5.15
N ALA A 66 1.84 14.17 -4.32
CA ALA A 66 2.02 15.50 -3.73
C ALA A 66 3.25 15.56 -2.82
N SER A 67 3.49 14.50 -2.04
CA SER A 67 4.60 14.40 -1.09
C SER A 67 5.90 13.81 -1.68
N SER A 68 5.89 13.35 -2.93
CA SER A 68 7.05 12.69 -3.58
C SER A 68 7.63 13.54 -4.71
N LYS A 69 8.46 14.52 -4.37
CA LYS A 69 9.28 15.21 -5.38
C LYS A 69 10.51 14.37 -5.74
N GLY A 70 10.31 13.36 -6.60
CA GLY A 70 11.39 12.57 -7.21
C GLY A 70 11.62 11.17 -6.61
N ASN A 71 10.79 10.72 -5.68
CA ASN A 71 10.87 9.37 -5.13
C ASN A 71 10.18 8.35 -6.05
N LEU A 72 10.73 7.13 -6.12
CA LEU A 72 10.09 6.00 -6.81
C LEU A 72 8.82 5.58 -6.06
N VAL A 73 7.69 5.57 -6.75
CA VAL A 73 6.41 5.10 -6.22
C VAL A 73 6.14 3.68 -6.71
N ILE A 74 5.93 2.75 -5.79
CA ILE A 74 5.65 1.34 -6.09
C ILE A 74 4.23 0.98 -5.65
N LEU A 75 3.33 0.76 -6.62
CA LEU A 75 2.00 0.21 -6.37
C LEU A 75 2.05 -1.32 -6.39
N CYS A 76 1.81 -1.98 -5.25
CA CYS A 76 1.92 -3.43 -5.15
C CYS A 76 0.96 -4.08 -4.12
N GLY A 77 1.09 -5.39 -3.92
CA GLY A 77 0.40 -6.16 -2.88
C GLY A 77 -0.86 -6.92 -3.33
N SER A 78 -1.49 -6.55 -4.45
CA SER A 78 -2.62 -7.30 -5.03
C SER A 78 -2.75 -7.10 -6.52
N LEU A 79 -2.98 -8.18 -7.29
CA LEU A 79 -3.33 -8.08 -8.71
C LEU A 79 -4.66 -7.37 -8.92
N TYR A 80 -5.63 -7.53 -8.00
CA TYR A 80 -6.90 -6.78 -8.05
C TYR A 80 -6.66 -5.28 -7.89
N LEU A 81 -5.73 -4.86 -7.02
CA LEU A 81 -5.41 -3.45 -6.83
C LEU A 81 -4.72 -2.87 -8.06
N ILE A 82 -3.79 -3.63 -8.67
CA ILE A 82 -3.11 -3.24 -9.91
C ILE A 82 -4.11 -3.17 -11.06
N GLY A 83 -4.99 -4.16 -11.20
CA GLY A 83 -6.04 -4.16 -12.22
C GLY A 83 -7.02 -3.00 -12.06
N TYR A 84 -7.42 -2.69 -10.82
CA TYR A 84 -8.25 -1.53 -10.50
C TYR A 84 -7.55 -0.22 -10.91
N PHE A 85 -6.27 -0.07 -10.58
CA PHE A 85 -5.46 1.07 -11.02
C PHE A 85 -5.38 1.18 -12.54
N LEU A 86 -5.10 0.08 -13.25
CA LEU A 86 -4.99 0.08 -14.71
C LEU A 86 -6.32 0.39 -15.40
N LYS A 87 -7.46 -0.04 -14.82
CA LYS A 87 -8.78 0.35 -15.30
C LYS A 87 -9.02 1.85 -15.14
N PHE A 88 -8.63 2.41 -13.99
CA PHE A 88 -8.73 3.85 -13.72
C PHE A 88 -7.82 4.67 -14.64
N ALA A 89 -6.58 4.22 -14.85
CA ALA A 89 -5.58 4.91 -15.67
C ALA A 89 -5.87 4.86 -17.17
N ASN A 90 -6.54 3.81 -17.66
CA ASN A 90 -6.83 3.64 -19.08
C ASN A 90 -8.14 4.29 -19.56
N GLY A 91 -8.85 5.03 -18.71
CA GLY A 91 -9.99 5.84 -19.12
C GLY A 91 -11.11 5.06 -19.84
N TYR A 92 -12.01 4.49 -19.05
CA TYR A 92 -13.42 4.33 -19.45
C TYR A 92 -14.29 5.09 -18.45
#